data_AF-A0AAV4JDX3-F1
#
_entry.id   AF-A0AAV4JDX3-F1
#
_cell.length_a   1.000
_cell.length_b   1.000
_cell.length_c   1.000
_cell.angle_alpha   90.00
_cell.angle_beta   90.00
_cell.angle_gamma   90.00
#
_symmetry.space_group_name_H-M   'P 1'
#
loop_
_entity.id
_entity.type
_entity.pdbx_description
1 polymer ?
#
loop_
_entity_poly.entity_id
_entity_poly.type
_entity_poly.pdbx_seq_one_letter_code
_entity_poly.pdbx_strand_id
1 'polypeptide(L)'
;MVGKIDGLIGTGRATLRAELVKKGDCQAEFTCQVRGFDSQGREVVKSASVVQKPGHAENEMYDRELMPAMSLQILATVQQMVTQAIDGLKSPEEQVRQQQKDVNDINNSFRDTLDTRLSTLQTDLDTRIASFENKLEDSMRQLQKDLNARSDFIESKMQDRLLQLYKDMDTKSD
;
A
#
# COMPACT_ATOMS: atom_id res chain seq x y z
N MET A 1 -4.79 -57.88 7.27
CA MET A 1 -4.97 -56.46 7.66
C MET A 1 -6.38 -56.09 7.26
N VAL A 2 -7.22 -55.68 8.20
CA VAL A 2 -8.58 -55.24 7.91
C VAL A 2 -8.58 -53.72 7.99
N GLY A 3 -8.87 -53.06 6.86
CA GLY A 3 -8.97 -51.61 6.78
C GLY A 3 -10.42 -51.21 6.54
N LYS A 4 -10.92 -50.26 7.31
CA LYS A 4 -12.19 -49.58 7.08
C LYS A 4 -11.91 -48.10 6.86
N ILE A 5 -12.50 -47.51 5.83
CA ILE A 5 -12.39 -46.08 5.59
C ILE A 5 -13.82 -45.56 5.47
N ASP A 6 -14.19 -44.64 6.36
CA ASP A 6 -15.43 -43.91 6.33
C ASP A 6 -15.14 -42.45 5.98
N GLY A 7 -15.97 -41.83 5.13
CA GLY A 7 -15.79 -40.46 4.69
C GLY A 7 -17.09 -39.67 4.73
N LEU A 8 -17.00 -38.41 5.12
CA LEU A 8 -18.11 -37.47 5.16
C LEU A 8 -17.68 -36.14 4.58
N ILE A 9 -18.37 -35.68 3.54
CA ILE A 9 -18.09 -34.41 2.86
C ILE A 9 -19.25 -33.46 3.15
N GLY A 10 -18.95 -32.34 3.79
CA GLY A 10 -19.85 -31.22 4.02
C GLY A 10 -19.34 -29.95 3.36
N THR A 11 -20.15 -28.88 3.42
CA THR A 11 -19.82 -27.57 2.84
C THR A 11 -18.54 -27.03 3.46
N GLY A 12 -17.45 -27.00 2.68
CA GLY A 12 -16.14 -26.51 3.13
C GLY A 12 -15.38 -27.45 4.07
N ARG A 13 -15.85 -28.67 4.33
CA ARG A 13 -15.18 -29.62 5.25
C ARG A 13 -15.33 -31.07 4.78
N ALA A 14 -14.21 -31.75 4.58
CA ALA A 14 -14.18 -33.19 4.41
C ALA A 14 -13.61 -33.86 5.67
N THR A 15 -14.26 -34.91 6.14
CA THR A 15 -13.81 -35.74 7.27
C THR A 15 -13.60 -37.16 6.78
N LEU A 16 -12.38 -37.68 6.97
CA LEU A 16 -12.04 -39.06 6.65
C LEU A 16 -11.64 -39.78 7.95
N ARG A 17 -12.20 -40.97 8.17
CA ARG A 17 -11.87 -41.85 9.28
C ARG A 17 -11.37 -43.17 8.70
N ALA A 18 -10.08 -43.43 8.86
CA ALA A 18 -9.48 -44.71 8.50
C ALA A 18 -9.20 -45.52 9.77
N GLU A 19 -9.77 -46.72 9.84
CA GLU A 19 -9.51 -47.72 10.88
C GLU A 19 -8.71 -48.86 10.26
N LEU A 20 -7.48 -49.06 10.74
CA LEU A 20 -6.56 -50.05 10.20
C LEU A 20 -6.19 -51.03 11.31
N VAL A 21 -6.69 -52.26 11.21
CA VAL A 21 -6.46 -53.33 12.18
C VAL A 21 -5.48 -54.35 11.59
N LYS A 22 -4.27 -54.41 12.15
CA LYS A 22 -3.25 -55.41 11.81
C LYS A 22 -3.20 -56.48 12.91
N LYS A 23 -3.25 -57.76 12.53
CA LYS A 23 -3.37 -58.91 13.44
C LYS A 23 -2.02 -59.48 13.95
N GLY A 24 -0.91 -58.74 13.86
CA GLY A 24 0.40 -59.24 14.32
C GLY A 24 1.52 -58.19 14.30
N ASP A 25 2.54 -58.42 15.14
CA ASP A 25 3.64 -57.51 15.47
C ASP A 25 4.58 -57.28 14.29
N CYS A 26 4.35 -56.22 13.55
CA CYS A 26 5.34 -55.63 12.66
C CYS A 26 5.01 -54.15 12.44
N GLN A 27 6.06 -53.33 12.55
CA GLN A 27 6.15 -51.92 12.15
C GLN A 27 5.12 -51.53 11.09
N ALA A 28 4.29 -50.53 11.43
CA ALA A 28 3.26 -50.00 10.56
C ALA A 28 3.63 -48.57 10.18
N GLU A 29 3.74 -48.32 8.88
CA GLU A 29 3.87 -46.97 8.33
C GLU A 29 2.50 -46.50 7.85
N PHE A 30 2.10 -45.32 8.30
CA PHE A 30 0.86 -44.66 7.93
C PHE A 30 1.22 -43.41 7.14
N THR A 31 0.83 -43.35 5.88
CA THR A 31 0.96 -42.15 5.06
C THR A 31 -0.41 -41.52 4.85
N CYS A 32 -0.54 -40.25 5.23
CA CYS A 32 -1.70 -39.42 4.94
C CYS A 32 -1.33 -38.43 3.84
N GLN A 33 -2.03 -38.50 2.71
CA GLN A 33 -1.91 -37.52 1.63
C GLN A 33 -3.21 -36.72 1.52
N VAL A 34 -3.08 -35.40 1.63
CA VAL A 34 -4.14 -34.46 1.29
C VAL A 34 -3.82 -33.89 -0.08
N ARG A 35 -4.73 -34.11 -1.03
CA ARG A 35 -4.65 -33.57 -2.39
C ARG A 35 -5.76 -32.55 -2.56
N GLY A 36 -5.42 -31.41 -3.15
CA GLY A 36 -6.38 -30.38 -3.53
C GLY A 36 -5.92 -29.70 -4.80
N PHE A 37 -6.79 -28.90 -5.40
CA PHE A 37 -6.44 -28.01 -6.49
C PHE A 37 -6.48 -26.58 -5.99
N ASP A 38 -5.48 -25.77 -6.35
CA ASP A 38 -5.53 -24.33 -6.10
C ASP A 38 -6.51 -23.62 -7.05
N SER A 39 -6.70 -22.32 -6.86
CA SER A 39 -7.57 -21.49 -7.72
C SER A 39 -7.10 -21.39 -9.17
N GLN A 40 -5.88 -21.83 -9.49
CA GLN A 40 -5.33 -21.90 -10.85
C GLN A 40 -5.46 -23.32 -11.44
N GLY A 41 -6.11 -24.25 -10.73
CA GLY A 41 -6.28 -25.63 -11.14
C GLY A 41 -5.02 -26.48 -10.99
N ARG A 42 -4.01 -26.01 -10.24
CA ARG A 42 -2.77 -26.77 -10.00
C ARG A 42 -2.96 -27.70 -8.81
N GLU A 43 -2.55 -28.95 -8.98
CA GLU A 43 -2.62 -29.95 -7.91
C GLU A 43 -1.60 -29.63 -6.82
N VAL A 44 -2.09 -29.45 -5.59
CA VAL A 44 -1.28 -29.30 -4.38
C VAL A 44 -1.42 -30.58 -3.58
N VAL A 45 -0.32 -31.28 -3.38
CA VAL A 45 -0.25 -32.50 -2.59
C VAL A 45 0.57 -32.23 -1.33
N LYS A 46 -0.03 -32.43 -0.16
CA LYS A 46 0.67 -32.47 1.12
C LYS A 46 0.64 -33.90 1.67
N SER A 47 1.80 -34.43 2.02
CA SER A 47 1.97 -35.80 2.52
C SER A 47 2.62 -35.79 3.89
N ALA A 48 2.10 -36.57 4.82
CA ALA A 48 2.78 -36.90 6.08
C ALA A 48 2.83 -38.41 6.27
N SER A 49 3.99 -38.92 6.69
CA SER A 49 4.16 -40.33 7.04
C SER A 49 4.49 -40.45 8.52
N VAL A 50 3.88 -41.44 9.18
CA VAL A 50 4.15 -41.80 10.57
C VAL A 50 4.53 -43.28 10.61
N VAL A 51 5.73 -43.56 11.10
CA VAL A 51 6.25 -44.92 11.23
C VAL A 51 6.16 -45.34 12.69
N GLN A 52 5.37 -46.38 12.99
CA GLN A 52 5.35 -46.99 14.31
C GLN A 52 6.63 -47.80 14.52
N LYS A 53 7.53 -47.34 15.38
CA LYS A 53 8.69 -48.14 15.81
C LYS A 53 8.24 -49.17 16.87
N PRO A 54 8.71 -50.43 16.83
CA PRO A 54 8.43 -51.39 17.88
C PRO A 54 9.07 -50.92 19.20
N GLY A 55 8.27 -50.83 20.26
CA GLY A 55 8.81 -50.69 21.61
C GLY A 55 9.51 -51.98 22.00
N HIS A 56 10.73 -51.90 22.55
CA HIS A 56 11.34 -53.03 23.25
C HIS A 56 10.43 -53.41 24.42
N ALA A 57 9.74 -54.54 24.31
CA ALA A 57 9.02 -55.17 25.40
C ALA A 57 10.00 -56.08 26.14
N GLU A 58 10.56 -55.61 27.25
CA GLU A 58 10.93 -56.54 28.33
C GLU A 58 9.64 -56.88 29.09
N ASN A 59 9.40 -58.19 29.19
CA ASN A 59 8.40 -58.92 29.98
C ASN A 59 7.40 -58.09 30.82
N GLU A 60 6.10 -58.26 30.56
CA GLU A 60 5.15 -58.85 31.53
C GLU A 60 3.71 -58.88 30.96
N MET A 61 3.03 -60.00 31.21
CA MET A 61 1.59 -60.18 31.00
C MET A 61 0.80 -59.34 32.00
N TYR A 62 -0.02 -58.39 31.54
CA TYR A 62 -1.46 -58.35 31.80
C TYR A 62 -2.11 -57.18 31.02
N ASP A 63 -3.36 -57.42 30.67
CA ASP A 63 -4.42 -56.59 30.11
C ASP A 63 -4.26 -55.04 30.12
N ARG A 64 -4.72 -54.45 29.00
CA ARG A 64 -5.37 -53.13 28.86
C ARG A 64 -4.51 -51.88 28.57
N GLU A 65 -4.82 -51.29 27.41
CA GLU A 65 -4.72 -49.85 27.06
C GLU A 65 -3.35 -49.21 26.84
N LEU A 66 -2.43 -49.87 26.11
CA LEU A 66 -1.43 -49.11 25.35
C LEU A 66 -1.98 -48.73 23.97
N MET A 67 -2.65 -47.57 23.86
CA MET A 67 -2.54 -46.66 22.69
C MET A 67 -3.25 -45.30 22.92
N PRO A 68 -2.66 -44.34 23.65
CA PRO A 68 -3.06 -42.93 23.50
C PRO A 68 -1.99 -42.04 22.82
N ALA A 69 -0.70 -42.39 22.93
CA ALA A 69 0.38 -41.48 22.57
C ALA A 69 0.55 -41.27 21.05
N MET A 70 0.43 -42.34 20.25
CA MET A 70 0.59 -42.23 18.79
C MET A 70 -0.60 -41.54 18.12
N SER A 71 -1.81 -41.71 18.68
CA SER A 71 -3.05 -41.08 18.22
C SER A 71 -2.98 -39.55 18.32
N LEU A 72 -2.37 -39.04 19.39
CA LEU A 72 -2.21 -37.59 19.62
C LEU A 72 -1.15 -36.98 18.70
N GLN A 73 -0.08 -37.71 18.41
CA GLN A 73 1.00 -37.22 17.55
C GLN A 73 0.53 -37.08 16.09
N ILE A 74 -0.23 -38.06 15.59
CA ILE A 74 -0.87 -38.00 14.27
C ILE A 74 -1.85 -36.83 14.21
N LEU A 75 -2.68 -36.66 15.24
CA LEU A 75 -3.66 -35.56 15.29
C LEU A 75 -2.97 -34.19 15.24
N ALA A 76 -1.88 -34.02 15.99
CA ALA A 76 -1.11 -32.77 16.01
C ALA A 76 -0.48 -32.46 14.64
N THR A 77 0.13 -33.45 13.98
CA THR A 77 0.71 -33.26 12.64
C THR A 77 -0.35 -32.94 11.59
N VAL A 78 -1.50 -33.62 11.64
CA VAL A 78 -2.62 -33.34 10.73
C VAL A 78 -3.19 -31.95 10.99
N GLN A 79 -3.38 -31.56 12.25
CA GLN A 79 -3.89 -30.25 12.63
C GLN A 79 -2.95 -29.13 12.15
N GLN A 80 -1.63 -29.30 12.29
CA GLN A 80 -0.63 -28.35 11.80
C GLN A 80 -0.64 -28.22 10.28
N MET A 81 -0.78 -29.33 9.54
CA MET A 81 -0.87 -29.30 8.08
C MET A 81 -2.14 -28.62 7.59
N VAL A 82 -3.27 -28.85 8.26
CA VAL A 82 -4.55 -28.22 7.95
C VAL A 82 -4.46 -26.71 8.15
N THR A 83 -3.89 -26.23 9.26
CA THR A 83 -3.68 -24.79 9.49
C THR A 83 -2.81 -24.18 8.40
N GLN A 84 -1.68 -24.80 8.06
CA GLN A 84 -0.80 -24.31 6.99
C GLN A 84 -1.41 -24.41 5.59
N ALA A 85 -2.34 -25.33 5.35
CA ALA A 85 -3.08 -25.41 4.11
C ALA A 85 -4.12 -24.29 4.05
N ILE A 86 -4.84 -24.02 5.14
CA ILE A 86 -5.82 -22.93 5.26
C ILE A 86 -5.12 -21.56 5.10
N ASP A 87 -3.97 -21.34 5.72
CA ASP A 87 -3.19 -20.10 5.58
C ASP A 87 -2.67 -19.90 4.14
N GLY A 88 -2.30 -20.99 3.47
CA GLY A 88 -1.94 -20.98 2.04
C GLY A 88 -3.13 -20.88 1.09
N LEU A 89 -4.35 -21.09 1.60
CA LEU A 89 -5.63 -21.00 0.91
C LEU A 89 -6.40 -19.74 1.29
N LYS A 90 -5.73 -18.67 1.79
CA LYS A 90 -6.36 -17.33 1.87
C LYS A 90 -7.07 -17.08 0.55
N SER A 91 -8.40 -17.02 0.64
CA SER A 91 -9.28 -17.04 -0.53
C SER A 91 -8.83 -15.92 -1.48
N PRO A 92 -8.83 -16.14 -2.80
CA PRO A 92 -8.65 -15.07 -3.77
C PRO A 92 -9.50 -13.82 -3.44
N GLU A 93 -10.66 -14.01 -2.80
CA GLU A 93 -11.52 -12.94 -2.32
C GLU A 93 -10.86 -12.07 -1.24
N GLU A 94 -10.13 -12.66 -0.29
CA GLU A 94 -9.41 -11.91 0.75
C GLU A 94 -8.23 -11.14 0.16
N GLN A 95 -7.52 -11.74 -0.80
CA GLN A 95 -6.42 -11.07 -1.51
C GLN A 95 -6.93 -9.89 -2.32
N VAL A 96 -8.04 -10.06 -3.04
CA VAL A 96 -8.69 -8.99 -3.80
C VAL A 96 -9.20 -7.90 -2.86
N ARG A 97 -9.80 -8.23 -1.71
CA ARG A 97 -10.21 -7.23 -0.72
C ARG A 97 -9.05 -6.44 -0.16
N GLN A 98 -7.93 -7.10 0.13
CA GLN A 98 -6.73 -6.42 0.61
C GLN A 98 -6.15 -5.51 -0.47
N GLN A 99 -6.01 -5.99 -1.71
CA GLN A 99 -5.56 -5.18 -2.84
C GLN A 99 -6.47 -3.98 -3.09
N GLN A 100 -7.79 -4.17 -2.99
CA GLN A 100 -8.75 -3.07 -3.15
C GLN A 100 -8.57 -2.00 -2.06
N LYS A 101 -8.30 -2.42 -0.83
CA LYS A 101 -7.99 -1.51 0.27
C LYS A 101 -6.70 -0.74 0.00
N ASP A 102 -5.64 -1.45 -0.38
CA ASP A 102 -4.34 -0.84 -0.66
C ASP A 102 -4.44 0.17 -1.82
N VAL A 103 -5.18 -0.16 -2.88
CA VAL A 103 -5.45 0.75 -4.00
C VAL A 103 -6.23 1.98 -3.53
N ASN A 104 -7.24 1.82 -2.68
CA ASN A 104 -8.00 2.95 -2.14
C ASN A 104 -7.11 3.85 -1.28
N ASP A 105 -6.26 3.27 -0.43
CA ASP A 105 -5.35 4.01 0.44
C ASP A 105 -4.30 4.79 -0.38
N ILE A 106 -3.74 4.16 -1.42
CA ILE A 106 -2.84 4.82 -2.38
C ILE A 106 -3.56 5.95 -3.11
N ASN A 107 -4.78 5.73 -3.58
CA ASN A 107 -5.54 6.73 -4.32
C ASN A 107 -5.88 7.95 -3.44
N ASN A 108 -6.25 7.72 -2.18
CA ASN A 108 -6.51 8.80 -1.22
C ASN A 108 -5.24 9.60 -0.93
N SER A 109 -4.12 8.91 -0.65
CA SER A 109 -2.82 9.57 -0.41
C SER A 109 -2.35 10.38 -1.63
N PHE A 110 -2.55 9.84 -2.83
CA PHE A 110 -2.24 10.53 -4.08
C PHE A 110 -3.11 11.79 -4.26
N ARG A 111 -4.42 11.68 -4.00
CA ARG A 111 -5.34 12.82 -4.07
C ARG A 111 -4.95 13.93 -3.10
N ASP A 112 -4.68 13.58 -1.84
CA ASP A 112 -4.31 14.56 -0.81
C ASP A 112 -2.97 15.26 -1.13
N THR A 113 -2.02 14.51 -1.72
CA THR A 113 -0.76 15.07 -2.22
C THR A 113 -1.00 16.06 -3.36
N LEU A 114 -1.90 15.73 -4.31
CA LEU A 114 -2.25 16.62 -5.41
C LEU A 114 -2.94 17.89 -4.92
N ASP A 115 -3.93 17.76 -4.02
CA ASP A 115 -4.66 18.90 -3.46
C ASP A 115 -3.72 19.86 -2.72
N THR A 116 -2.76 19.32 -1.96
CA THR A 116 -1.73 20.10 -1.26
C THR A 116 -0.83 20.84 -2.25
N ARG A 117 -0.38 20.16 -3.30
CA ARG A 117 0.48 20.77 -4.34
C ARG A 117 -0.26 21.85 -5.13
N LEU A 118 -1.51 21.61 -5.49
CA LEU A 118 -2.35 22.61 -6.18
C LEU A 118 -2.56 23.84 -5.32
N SER A 119 -2.89 23.66 -4.03
CA SER A 119 -3.08 24.77 -3.10
C SER A 119 -1.80 25.60 -2.92
N THR A 120 -0.65 24.93 -2.86
CA THR A 120 0.66 25.60 -2.75
C THR A 120 0.99 26.37 -4.03
N LEU A 121 0.75 25.77 -5.21
CA LEU A 121 0.96 26.44 -6.50
C LEU A 121 0.06 27.66 -6.67
N GLN A 122 -1.22 27.56 -6.30
CA GLN A 122 -2.14 28.70 -6.31
C GLN A 122 -1.62 29.85 -5.44
N THR A 123 -1.22 29.53 -4.19
CA THR A 123 -0.70 30.52 -3.26
C THR A 123 0.59 31.19 -3.76
N ASP A 124 1.52 30.42 -4.36
CA ASP A 124 2.75 30.96 -4.95
C ASP A 124 2.44 31.89 -6.13
N LEU A 125 1.52 31.50 -7.00
CA LEU A 125 1.10 32.33 -8.14
C LEU A 125 0.46 33.63 -7.68
N ASP A 126 -0.47 33.59 -6.72
CA ASP A 126 -1.11 34.79 -6.17
C ASP A 126 -0.07 35.74 -5.56
N THR A 127 0.89 35.19 -4.80
CA THR A 127 1.98 35.97 -4.20
C THR A 127 2.86 36.62 -5.27
N ARG A 128 3.20 35.89 -6.33
CA ARG A 128 4.03 36.39 -7.42
C ARG A 128 3.32 37.45 -8.25
N ILE A 129 2.02 37.29 -8.49
CA ILE A 129 1.18 38.27 -9.18
C ILE A 129 1.15 39.56 -8.37
N ALA A 130 0.82 39.49 -7.07
CA ALA A 130 0.79 40.67 -6.20
C ALA A 130 2.15 41.38 -6.13
N SER A 131 3.26 40.62 -6.05
CA SER A 131 4.61 41.19 -6.09
C SER A 131 4.91 41.91 -7.40
N PHE A 132 4.47 41.35 -8.53
CA PHE A 132 4.67 41.93 -9.85
C PHE A 132 3.82 43.20 -10.05
N GLU A 133 2.56 43.18 -9.61
CA GLU A 133 1.67 44.34 -9.63
C GLU A 133 2.25 45.52 -8.83
N ASN A 134 2.74 45.26 -7.60
CA ASN A 134 3.37 46.29 -6.78
C ASN A 134 4.61 46.89 -7.46
N LYS A 135 5.48 46.05 -8.06
CA LYS A 135 6.66 46.53 -8.79
C LYS A 135 6.30 47.38 -10.01
N LEU A 136 5.24 47.01 -10.72
CA LEU A 136 4.73 47.80 -11.84
C LEU A 136 4.18 49.13 -11.34
N GLU A 137 3.41 49.14 -10.26
CA GLU A 137 2.86 50.37 -9.68
C GLU A 137 3.98 51.33 -9.24
N ASP A 138 4.99 50.83 -8.53
CA ASP A 138 6.16 51.60 -8.11
C ASP A 138 6.91 52.17 -9.33
N SER A 139 7.10 51.36 -10.37
CA SER A 139 7.77 51.79 -11.61
C SER A 139 6.99 52.89 -12.33
N MET A 140 5.65 52.78 -12.39
CA MET A 140 4.80 53.81 -12.98
C MET A 140 4.83 55.11 -12.16
N ARG A 141 4.77 55.02 -10.83
CA ARG A 141 4.87 56.18 -9.93
C ARG A 141 6.20 56.90 -10.12
N GLN A 142 7.30 56.15 -10.23
CA GLN A 142 8.62 56.72 -10.47
C GLN A 142 8.70 57.39 -11.85
N LEU A 143 8.20 56.73 -12.90
CA LEU A 143 8.17 57.30 -14.24
C LEU A 143 7.35 58.60 -14.29
N GLN A 144 6.18 58.63 -13.63
CA GLN A 144 5.35 59.82 -13.56
C GLN A 144 6.06 60.97 -12.84
N LYS A 145 6.77 60.67 -11.74
CA LYS A 145 7.59 61.67 -11.03
C LYS A 145 8.70 62.23 -11.91
N ASP A 146 9.40 61.37 -12.65
CA ASP A 146 10.49 61.78 -13.53
C ASP A 146 9.99 62.62 -14.72
N LEU A 147 8.84 62.26 -15.28
CA LEU A 147 8.19 63.04 -16.33
C LEU A 147 7.75 64.42 -15.85
N ASN A 148 7.12 64.50 -14.66
CA ASN A 148 6.73 65.78 -14.07
C ASN A 148 7.95 66.67 -13.83
N ALA A 149 9.00 66.15 -13.18
CA ALA A 149 10.22 66.91 -12.93
C ALA A 149 10.87 67.42 -14.24
N ARG A 150 10.83 66.62 -15.31
CA ARG A 150 11.34 67.03 -16.62
C ARG A 150 10.45 68.06 -17.30
N SER A 151 9.13 67.97 -17.13
CA SER A 151 8.19 68.98 -17.61
C SER A 151 8.44 70.32 -16.92
N ASP A 152 8.53 70.33 -15.60
CA ASP A 152 8.79 71.54 -14.80
C ASP A 152 10.13 72.20 -15.20
N PHE A 153 11.16 71.39 -15.42
CA PHE A 153 12.45 71.87 -15.90
C PHE A 153 12.37 72.53 -17.29
N ILE A 154 11.65 71.91 -18.23
CA ILE A 154 11.45 72.46 -19.57
C ILE A 154 10.65 73.76 -19.50
N GLU A 155 9.58 73.79 -18.71
CA GLU A 155 8.74 74.98 -18.52
C GLU A 155 9.55 76.15 -17.97
N SER A 156 10.33 75.93 -16.91
CA SER A 156 11.23 76.94 -16.34
C SER A 156 12.24 77.45 -17.37
N LYS A 157 12.87 76.55 -18.14
CA LYS A 157 13.82 76.96 -19.19
C LYS A 157 13.16 77.76 -20.31
N MET A 158 11.93 77.43 -20.68
CA MET A 158 11.18 78.19 -21.68
C MET A 158 10.81 79.58 -21.15
N GLN A 159 10.36 79.69 -19.89
CA GLN A 159 10.06 80.97 -19.25
C GLN A 159 11.30 81.88 -19.20
N ASP A 160 12.46 81.34 -18.79
CA ASP A 160 13.73 82.09 -18.76
C ASP A 160 14.11 82.62 -20.15
N ARG A 161 14.01 81.77 -21.18
CA ARG A 161 14.32 82.14 -22.58
C ARG A 161 13.37 83.19 -23.12
N LEU A 162 12.06 83.07 -22.84
CA LEU A 162 11.07 84.06 -23.25
C LEU A 162 11.35 85.42 -22.58
N LEU A 163 11.63 85.43 -21.28
CA LEU A 163 11.97 86.66 -20.55
C LEU A 163 13.22 87.33 -21.13
N GLN A 164 14.24 86.54 -21.48
CA GLN A 164 15.45 87.04 -22.12
C GLN A 164 15.13 87.66 -23.50
N LEU A 165 14.34 86.98 -24.33
CA LEU A 165 13.92 87.50 -25.63
C LEU A 165 13.12 88.81 -25.51
N TYR A 166 12.24 88.93 -24.52
CA TYR A 166 11.51 90.18 -24.27
C TYR A 166 12.45 91.33 -23.95
N LYS A 167 13.44 91.12 -23.07
CA LYS A 167 14.45 92.14 -22.75
C LYS A 167 15.29 92.54 -23.97
N ASP A 168 15.72 91.56 -24.76
CA ASP A 168 16.52 91.79 -25.97
C ASP A 168 15.73 92.56 -27.05
N MET A 169 14.41 92.40 -27.12
CA MET A 169 13.56 93.20 -28.01
C MET A 169 13.35 94.62 -27.51
N ASP A 170 13.11 94.80 -26.21
CA ASP A 170 12.88 96.10 -25.58
C ASP A 170 14.11 97.02 -25.77
N THR A 171 15.29 96.49 -25.45
CA THR A 171 16.58 97.17 -25.63
C THR A 171 16.96 97.52 -27.08
N LYS A 172 16.32 96.91 -28.08
CA LYS A 172 16.51 97.24 -29.50
C LYS A 172 15.52 98.28 -30.02
N SER A 173 14.48 98.57 -29.25
CA SER A 173 13.41 99.50 -29.65
C SER A 173 13.62 100.93 -29.13
N ASP A 174 14.57 101.13 -28.20
CA ASP A 174 15.10 102.41 -27.71
C ASP A 174 16.34 102.86 -28.52
#